data_AF-A0A0D0A7T4-F1
#
_entry.id   AF-A0A0D0A7T4-F1
#
_cell.length_a   1.000
_cell.length_b   1.000
_cell.length_c   1.000
_cell.angle_alpha   90.00
_cell.angle_beta   90.00
_cell.angle_gamma   90.00
#
_symmetry.space_group_name_H-M   'P 1'
#
loop_
_entity.id
_entity.type
_entity.pdbx_description
1 polymer ?
#
loop_
_entity_poly.entity_id
_entity_poly.type
_entity_poly.pdbx_seq_one_letter_code
_entity_poly.pdbx_strand_id
1 'polypeptide(L)'
;MTGSRDFSEESHERRAADLVLETLKRCRVVNSGSLAELDELVQELKRSAMVPPDGYFDRPQRLINLSTTLWRRYEKHGDFSDLDSSLKINEQALQLLPSHDLERLPGQRTLGAALWRLFEIRGDLGCLRELIVLDKEALLLVPKGHPEHPYWVTNSEIHLAEMLECLGDIAFRPQQHDEEIAQYS
;
A
#
# COMPACT_ATOMS: atom_id res chain seq x y z
N MET A 1 35.02 -31.58 -21.53
CA MET A 1 34.47 -30.98 -20.29
C MET A 1 34.33 -29.48 -20.53
N THR A 2 33.19 -29.07 -21.07
CA THR A 2 32.82 -27.65 -21.23
C THR A 2 31.55 -27.49 -20.42
N GLY A 3 31.64 -26.71 -19.36
CA GLY A 3 30.55 -26.49 -18.41
C GLY A 3 29.30 -26.03 -19.13
N SER A 4 28.20 -26.74 -18.86
CA SER A 4 26.86 -26.24 -19.09
C SER A 4 26.73 -24.95 -18.28
N ARG A 5 26.85 -23.79 -18.93
CA ARG A 5 26.44 -22.52 -18.34
C ARG A 5 24.93 -22.63 -18.15
N ASP A 6 24.53 -22.68 -16.90
CA ASP A 6 23.13 -22.72 -16.51
C ASP A 6 22.51 -21.35 -16.81
N PHE A 7 21.92 -21.22 -18.01
CA PHE A 7 21.25 -19.99 -18.44
C PHE A 7 20.08 -19.57 -17.52
N SER A 8 19.68 -20.42 -16.56
CA SER A 8 18.63 -20.13 -15.59
C SER A 8 19.14 -19.25 -14.43
N GLU A 9 20.27 -19.58 -13.80
CA GLU A 9 20.83 -18.83 -12.67
C GLU A 9 21.28 -17.41 -13.07
N GLU A 10 21.99 -17.28 -14.19
CA GLU A 10 22.44 -15.97 -14.71
C GLU A 10 21.23 -15.07 -15.10
N SER A 11 20.10 -15.67 -15.47
CA SER A 11 18.85 -14.94 -15.73
C SER A 11 18.17 -14.48 -14.45
N HIS A 12 18.20 -15.27 -13.38
CA HIS A 12 17.62 -14.90 -12.09
C HIS A 12 18.42 -13.80 -11.38
N GLU A 13 19.75 -13.90 -11.35
CA GLU A 13 20.62 -12.87 -10.74
C GLU A 13 20.46 -11.51 -11.43
N ARG A 14 20.39 -11.52 -12.77
CA ARG A 14 20.18 -10.29 -13.55
C ARG A 14 18.84 -9.64 -13.24
N ARG A 15 17.76 -10.42 -13.12
CA ARG A 15 16.43 -9.90 -12.77
C ARG A 15 16.37 -9.36 -11.34
N ALA A 16 17.02 -10.05 -10.40
CA ALA A 16 17.14 -9.56 -9.03
C ALA A 16 17.91 -8.23 -8.99
N ALA A 17 19.00 -8.11 -9.76
CA ALA A 17 19.73 -6.86 -9.91
C ALA A 17 18.87 -5.74 -10.54
N ASP A 18 18.06 -6.07 -11.55
CA ASP A 18 17.13 -5.13 -12.17
C ASP A 18 16.06 -4.64 -11.18
N LEU A 19 15.50 -5.54 -10.37
CA LEU A 19 14.54 -5.19 -9.31
C LEU A 19 15.17 -4.31 -8.23
N VAL A 20 16.41 -4.60 -7.82
CA VAL A 20 17.15 -3.78 -6.86
C VAL A 20 17.41 -2.39 -7.44
N LEU A 21 17.85 -2.29 -8.69
CA LEU A 21 18.10 -1.02 -9.36
C LEU A 21 16.81 -0.20 -9.49
N GLU A 22 15.70 -0.86 -9.85
CA GLU A 22 14.36 -0.27 -9.90
C GLU A 22 13.97 0.29 -8.52
N THR A 23 14.18 -0.47 -7.45
CA THR A 23 13.87 -0.07 -6.07
C THR A 23 14.70 1.12 -5.62
N LEU A 24 16.01 1.12 -5.92
CA LEU A 24 16.90 2.25 -5.61
C LEU A 24 16.50 3.51 -6.38
N LYS A 25 16.16 3.36 -7.68
CA LYS A 25 15.66 4.46 -8.50
C LYS A 25 14.37 5.04 -7.92
N ARG A 26 13.43 4.20 -7.49
CA ARG A 26 12.20 4.62 -6.81
C ARG A 26 12.51 5.45 -5.57
N CYS A 27 13.38 4.97 -4.69
CA CYS A 27 13.77 5.72 -3.49
C CYS A 27 14.33 7.10 -3.83
N ARG A 28 15.20 7.21 -4.84
CA ARG A 28 15.77 8.50 -5.29
C ARG A 28 14.69 9.45 -5.81
N VAL A 29 13.85 9.00 -6.73
CA VAL A 29 12.82 9.83 -7.39
C VAL A 29 11.74 10.26 -6.41
N VAL A 30 11.29 9.35 -5.54
CA VAL A 30 10.33 9.68 -4.49
C VAL A 30 10.88 10.76 -3.57
N ASN A 31 12.18 10.76 -3.28
CA ASN A 31 12.80 11.80 -2.46
C ASN A 31 13.05 13.12 -3.20
N SER A 32 13.26 13.11 -4.52
CA SER A 32 13.47 14.35 -5.29
C SER A 32 12.21 15.20 -5.39
N GLY A 33 11.03 14.56 -5.51
CA GLY A 33 9.74 15.26 -5.66
C GLY A 33 9.52 15.91 -7.02
N SER A 34 10.34 15.57 -8.00
CA SER A 34 10.08 15.96 -9.39
C SER A 34 8.92 15.15 -9.96
N LEU A 35 7.83 15.82 -10.33
CA LEU A 35 6.68 15.19 -11.01
C LEU A 35 7.10 14.52 -12.32
N ALA A 36 7.97 15.17 -13.10
CA ALA A 36 8.46 14.60 -14.36
C ALA A 36 9.22 13.29 -14.14
N GLU A 37 10.07 13.22 -13.11
CA GLU A 37 10.77 11.97 -12.78
C GLU A 37 9.82 10.89 -12.26
N LEU A 38 8.79 11.27 -11.50
CA LEU A 38 7.74 10.36 -11.03
C LEU A 38 6.92 9.80 -12.21
N ASP A 39 6.57 10.65 -13.17
CA ASP A 39 5.81 10.25 -14.37
C ASP A 39 6.60 9.25 -15.22
N GLU A 40 7.87 9.53 -15.48
CA GLU A 40 8.77 8.62 -16.19
C GLU A 40 8.90 7.29 -15.46
N LEU A 41 9.09 7.34 -14.13
CA LEU A 41 9.20 6.15 -13.30
C LEU A 41 7.92 5.32 -13.33
N VAL A 42 6.73 5.94 -13.23
CA VAL A 42 5.46 5.22 -13.33
C VAL A 42 5.35 4.47 -14.66
N GLN A 43 5.74 5.09 -15.79
CA GLN A 43 5.69 4.44 -17.10
C GLN A 43 6.70 3.30 -17.24
N GLU A 44 7.86 3.40 -16.62
CA GLU A 44 8.86 2.33 -16.55
C GLU A 44 8.37 1.16 -15.70
N LEU A 45 7.86 1.43 -14.50
CA LEU A 45 7.33 0.44 -13.58
C LEU A 45 6.11 -0.30 -14.16
N LYS A 46 5.25 0.40 -14.91
CA LYS A 46 4.14 -0.23 -15.65
C LYS A 46 4.65 -1.24 -16.68
N ARG A 47 5.64 -0.86 -17.50
CA ARG A 47 6.24 -1.76 -18.50
C ARG A 47 6.92 -2.95 -17.84
N SER A 48 7.66 -2.69 -16.77
CA SER A 48 8.33 -3.66 -15.91
C SER A 48 7.35 -4.71 -15.35
N ALA A 49 6.21 -4.27 -14.83
CA ALA A 49 5.16 -5.15 -14.29
C ALA A 49 4.37 -5.93 -15.36
N MET A 50 4.46 -5.54 -16.63
CA MET A 50 3.78 -6.21 -17.76
C MET A 50 4.60 -7.31 -18.43
N VAL A 51 5.88 -7.49 -18.07
CA VAL A 51 6.74 -8.52 -18.67
C VAL A 51 6.15 -9.92 -18.40
N PRO A 52 5.94 -10.76 -19.45
CA PRO A 52 5.38 -12.09 -19.29
C PRO A 52 6.22 -12.97 -18.34
N PRO A 53 5.58 -13.81 -17.53
CA PRO A 53 6.24 -14.51 -16.43
C PRO A 53 6.96 -15.77 -16.93
N ASP A 54 8.19 -15.62 -17.41
CA ASP A 54 9.12 -16.76 -17.49
C ASP A 54 9.75 -16.99 -16.10
N GLY A 55 8.94 -17.36 -15.11
CA GLY A 55 9.38 -17.67 -13.73
C GLY A 55 9.15 -16.55 -12.69
N TYR A 56 7.88 -16.29 -12.42
CA TYR A 56 7.16 -15.72 -11.26
C TYR A 56 7.80 -15.11 -9.99
N PHE A 57 9.10 -14.88 -9.83
CA PHE A 57 9.62 -14.46 -8.51
C PHE A 57 9.55 -12.96 -8.19
N ASP A 58 9.55 -12.04 -9.16
CA ASP A 58 9.72 -10.60 -8.90
C ASP A 58 8.48 -9.74 -9.22
N ARG A 59 7.46 -10.31 -9.86
CA ARG A 59 6.25 -9.59 -10.24
C ARG A 59 5.53 -8.91 -9.06
N PRO A 60 5.33 -9.55 -7.90
CA PRO A 60 4.68 -8.89 -6.77
C PRO A 60 5.46 -7.64 -6.32
N GLN A 61 6.78 -7.69 -6.32
CA GLN A 61 7.66 -6.60 -5.89
C GLN A 61 7.66 -5.45 -6.89
N ARG A 62 7.62 -5.75 -8.20
CA ARG A 62 7.44 -4.72 -9.24
C ARG A 62 6.08 -4.01 -9.09
N LEU A 63 5.02 -4.76 -8.79
CA LEU A 63 3.70 -4.18 -8.51
C LEU A 63 3.69 -3.35 -7.22
N ILE A 64 4.37 -3.81 -6.15
CA ILE A 64 4.55 -3.02 -4.92
C ILE A 64 5.29 -1.72 -5.25
N ASN A 65 6.40 -1.77 -5.98
CA ASN A 65 7.15 -0.57 -6.40
C ASN A 65 6.27 0.41 -7.20
N LEU A 66 5.45 -0.10 -8.12
CA LEU A 66 4.50 0.70 -8.89
C LEU A 66 3.46 1.35 -7.97
N SER A 67 2.82 0.58 -7.09
CA SER A 67 1.81 1.10 -6.16
C SER A 67 2.39 2.16 -5.23
N THR A 68 3.57 1.93 -4.66
CA THR A 68 4.23 2.91 -3.78
C THR A 68 4.59 4.18 -4.55
N THR A 69 5.02 4.08 -5.80
CA THR A 69 5.30 5.28 -6.62
C THR A 69 4.04 6.08 -6.90
N LEU A 70 2.92 5.41 -7.22
CA LEU A 70 1.63 6.06 -7.43
C LEU A 70 1.11 6.72 -6.16
N TRP A 71 1.17 6.03 -5.01
CA TRP A 71 0.84 6.62 -3.71
C TRP A 71 1.66 7.88 -3.42
N ARG A 72 2.98 7.84 -3.64
CA ARG A 72 3.86 8.99 -3.43
C ARG A 72 3.58 10.14 -4.41
N ARG A 73 3.19 9.83 -5.64
CA ARG A 73 2.77 10.84 -6.64
C ARG A 73 1.46 11.52 -6.19
N TYR A 74 0.50 10.73 -5.71
CA TYR A 74 -0.72 11.24 -5.08
C TYR A 74 -0.43 12.13 -3.87
N GLU A 75 0.40 11.70 -2.92
CA GLU A 75 0.72 12.51 -1.72
C GLU A 75 1.29 13.89 -2.08
N LYS A 76 2.07 13.98 -3.16
CA LYS A 76 2.71 15.23 -3.58
C LYS A 76 1.81 16.12 -4.44
N HIS A 77 0.93 15.52 -5.25
CA HIS A 77 0.22 16.25 -6.31
C HIS A 77 -1.31 16.16 -6.25
N GLY A 78 -1.84 15.26 -5.43
CA GLY A 78 -3.28 15.16 -5.14
C GLY A 78 -4.13 14.52 -6.24
N ASP A 79 -3.54 13.85 -7.24
CA ASP A 79 -4.31 13.18 -8.28
C ASP A 79 -4.95 11.88 -7.75
N PHE A 80 -6.27 11.92 -7.50
CA PHE A 80 -7.04 10.78 -7.01
C PHE A 80 -6.98 9.55 -7.91
N SER A 81 -6.71 9.71 -9.22
CA SER A 81 -6.50 8.58 -10.13
C SER A 81 -5.28 7.74 -9.71
N ASP A 82 -4.25 8.38 -9.15
CA ASP A 82 -3.08 7.68 -8.63
C ASP A 82 -3.38 6.94 -7.34
N LEU A 83 -4.21 7.51 -6.47
CA LEU A 83 -4.66 6.85 -5.25
C LEU A 83 -5.45 5.58 -5.58
N ASP A 84 -6.46 5.70 -6.46
CA ASP A 84 -7.28 4.57 -6.90
C ASP A 84 -6.44 3.50 -7.61
N SER A 85 -5.46 3.91 -8.42
CA SER A 85 -4.55 2.98 -9.09
C SER A 85 -3.60 2.30 -8.11
N SER A 86 -3.08 3.03 -7.12
CA SER A 86 -2.21 2.49 -6.07
C SER A 86 -2.91 1.38 -5.30
N LEU A 87 -4.15 1.61 -4.86
CA LEU A 87 -4.96 0.62 -4.14
C LEU A 87 -5.12 -0.68 -4.95
N LYS A 88 -5.64 -0.58 -6.17
CA LYS A 88 -5.89 -1.73 -7.06
C LYS A 88 -4.62 -2.52 -7.37
N ILE A 89 -3.51 -1.84 -7.62
CA ILE A 89 -2.24 -2.49 -7.96
C ILE A 89 -1.63 -3.16 -6.73
N ASN A 90 -1.75 -2.55 -5.55
CA ASN A 90 -1.25 -3.12 -4.31
C ASN A 90 -2.03 -4.37 -3.91
N GLU A 91 -3.37 -4.35 -4.02
CA GLU A 91 -4.21 -5.54 -3.83
C GLU A 91 -3.79 -6.69 -4.75
N GLN A 92 -3.55 -6.42 -6.03
CA GLN A 92 -3.04 -7.42 -6.97
C GLN A 92 -1.69 -7.98 -6.54
N ALA A 93 -0.78 -7.14 -6.04
CA ALA A 93 0.51 -7.59 -5.55
C ALA A 93 0.36 -8.52 -4.34
N LEU A 94 -0.48 -8.14 -3.37
CA LEU A 94 -0.73 -8.93 -2.16
C LEU A 94 -1.49 -10.23 -2.45
N GLN A 95 -2.27 -10.32 -3.52
CA GLN A 95 -2.90 -11.57 -3.96
C GLN A 95 -1.88 -12.58 -4.53
N LEU A 96 -0.74 -12.11 -5.03
CA LEU A 96 0.32 -12.97 -5.58
C LEU A 96 1.28 -13.50 -4.52
N LEU A 97 1.32 -12.86 -3.34
CA LEU A 97 2.18 -13.26 -2.23
C LEU A 97 1.45 -14.24 -1.29
N PRO A 98 2.11 -15.30 -0.80
CA PRO A 98 1.54 -16.15 0.27
C PRO A 98 1.27 -15.33 1.53
N SER A 99 0.20 -15.62 2.28
CA SER A 99 -0.21 -14.82 3.44
C SER A 99 0.82 -14.72 4.58
N HIS A 100 1.77 -15.64 4.65
CA HIS A 100 2.83 -15.71 5.67
C HIS A 100 4.17 -15.11 5.20
N ASP A 101 4.19 -14.46 4.03
CA ASP A 101 5.40 -13.91 3.45
C ASP A 101 5.70 -12.49 3.97
N LEU A 102 6.90 -12.29 4.51
CA LEU A 102 7.38 -10.98 4.98
C LEU A 102 7.51 -9.96 3.85
N GLU A 103 7.64 -10.42 2.60
CA GLU A 103 7.70 -9.53 1.44
C GLU A 103 6.38 -8.79 1.17
N ARG A 104 5.30 -9.15 1.87
CA ARG A 104 4.02 -8.42 1.86
C ARG A 104 4.09 -7.08 2.57
N LEU A 105 4.96 -6.95 3.59
CA LEU A 105 4.95 -5.83 4.51
C LEU A 105 5.08 -4.46 3.80
N PRO A 106 5.97 -4.27 2.79
CA PRO A 106 6.03 -3.00 2.06
C PRO A 106 4.74 -2.67 1.30
N GLY A 107 4.08 -3.69 0.73
CA GLY A 107 2.78 -3.59 0.09
C GLY A 107 1.71 -3.15 1.10
N GLN A 108 1.59 -3.89 2.20
CA GLN A 108 0.62 -3.64 3.27
C GLN A 108 0.76 -2.23 3.87
N ARG A 109 1.99 -1.72 4.06
CA ARG A 109 2.19 -0.32 4.50
C ARG A 109 1.63 0.70 3.52
N THR A 110 1.86 0.48 2.23
CA THR A 110 1.40 1.39 1.18
C THR A 110 -0.12 1.35 1.07
N LEU A 111 -0.71 0.15 1.07
CA LEU A 111 -2.16 -0.04 1.08
C LEU A 111 -2.78 0.59 2.32
N GLY A 112 -2.17 0.39 3.49
CA GLY A 112 -2.68 0.94 4.73
C GLY A 112 -2.67 2.46 4.76
N ALA A 113 -1.59 3.10 4.30
CA ALA A 113 -1.52 4.56 4.17
C ALA A 113 -2.57 5.11 3.19
N ALA A 114 -2.79 4.41 2.07
CA ALA A 114 -3.80 4.79 1.08
C ALA A 114 -5.23 4.66 1.63
N LEU A 115 -5.54 3.59 2.36
CA LEU A 115 -6.84 3.38 3.02
C LEU A 115 -7.10 4.41 4.12
N TRP A 116 -6.10 4.68 4.96
CA TRP A 116 -6.18 5.74 5.97
C TRP A 116 -6.52 7.08 5.33
N ARG A 117 -5.83 7.41 4.24
CA ARG A 117 -6.07 8.67 3.54
C ARG A 117 -7.42 8.75 2.85
N LEU A 118 -7.93 7.64 2.30
CA LEU A 118 -9.30 7.58 1.81
C LEU A 118 -10.32 7.79 2.93
N PHE A 119 -10.07 7.19 4.10
CA PHE A 119 -10.90 7.40 5.28
C PHE A 119 -10.90 8.89 5.68
N GLU A 120 -9.75 9.55 5.77
CA GLU A 120 -9.67 10.99 6.09
C GLU A 120 -10.48 11.87 5.12
N ILE A 121 -10.50 11.51 3.83
CA ILE A 121 -11.16 12.31 2.79
C ILE A 121 -12.67 12.04 2.74
N ARG A 122 -13.08 10.79 2.91
CA ARG A 122 -14.46 10.34 2.65
C ARG A 122 -15.25 10.02 3.92
N GLY A 123 -14.59 9.91 5.07
CA GLY A 123 -15.19 9.42 6.32
C GLY A 123 -15.68 7.96 6.24
N ASP A 124 -15.15 7.17 5.30
CA ASP A 124 -15.64 5.81 5.06
C ASP A 124 -15.04 4.82 6.08
N LEU A 125 -15.87 4.40 7.04
CA LEU A 125 -15.51 3.36 8.01
C LEU A 125 -15.20 2.00 7.38
N GLY A 126 -15.61 1.76 6.13
CA GLY A 126 -15.15 0.62 5.34
C GLY A 126 -13.63 0.58 5.21
N CYS A 127 -13.02 1.70 4.79
CA CYS A 127 -11.58 1.82 4.64
C CYS A 127 -10.84 1.58 5.96
N LEU A 128 -11.33 2.15 7.07
CA LEU A 128 -10.72 1.98 8.39
C LEU A 128 -10.85 0.53 8.91
N ARG A 129 -11.96 -0.16 8.63
CA ARG A 129 -12.11 -1.59 8.94
C ARG A 129 -11.11 -2.45 8.19
N GLU A 130 -10.94 -2.20 6.90
CA GLU A 130 -9.98 -2.94 6.07
C GLU A 130 -8.54 -2.70 6.55
N LEU A 131 -8.19 -1.45 6.86
CA LEU A 131 -6.91 -1.08 7.44
C LEU A 131 -6.60 -1.86 8.73
N ILE A 132 -7.56 -1.96 9.65
CA ILE A 132 -7.41 -2.73 10.89
C ILE A 132 -7.19 -4.23 10.61
N VAL A 133 -7.80 -4.79 9.56
CA VAL A 133 -7.55 -6.18 9.15
C VAL A 133 -6.10 -6.32 8.68
N LEU A 134 -5.61 -5.39 7.84
CA LEU A 134 -4.23 -5.39 7.37
C LEU A 134 -3.21 -5.28 8.51
N ASP A 135 -3.46 -4.42 9.50
CA ASP A 135 -2.59 -4.31 10.67
C ASP A 135 -2.50 -5.61 11.44
N LYS A 136 -3.63 -6.30 11.63
CA LYS A 136 -3.67 -7.60 12.31
C LYS A 136 -2.92 -8.66 11.53
N GLU A 137 -3.10 -8.71 10.21
CA GLU A 137 -2.34 -9.63 9.35
C GLU A 137 -0.83 -9.37 9.45
N ALA A 138 -0.40 -8.10 9.40
CA ALA A 138 1.00 -7.76 9.54
C ALA A 138 1.56 -8.11 10.92
N LEU A 139 0.79 -7.92 12.00
CA LEU A 139 1.19 -8.32 13.36
C LEU A 139 1.35 -9.85 13.52
N LEU A 140 0.68 -10.66 12.70
CA LEU A 140 0.93 -12.11 12.65
C LEU A 140 2.28 -12.44 11.98
N LEU A 141 2.76 -11.59 11.08
CA LEU A 141 4.05 -11.76 10.40
C LEU A 141 5.24 -11.28 11.25
N VAL A 142 5.04 -10.24 12.06
CA VAL A 142 6.11 -9.59 12.82
C VAL A 142 5.93 -9.79 14.33
N PRO A 143 6.31 -10.95 14.91
CA PRO A 143 6.12 -11.24 16.33
C PRO A 143 6.97 -10.37 17.25
N LYS A 144 6.67 -10.39 18.55
CA LYS A 144 7.34 -9.61 19.58
C LYS A 144 8.85 -9.88 19.57
N GLY A 145 9.63 -8.87 19.16
CA GLY A 145 11.09 -8.97 18.97
C GLY A 145 11.54 -8.66 17.53
N HIS A 146 10.62 -8.67 16.56
CA HIS A 146 10.91 -8.21 15.21
C HIS A 146 11.13 -6.68 15.18
N PRO A 147 12.13 -6.16 14.44
CA PRO A 147 12.41 -4.71 14.40
C PRO A 147 11.21 -3.85 13.98
N GLU A 148 10.32 -4.39 13.16
CA GLU A 148 9.13 -3.69 12.70
C GLU A 148 7.91 -3.85 13.61
N HIS A 149 7.94 -4.73 14.62
CA HIS A 149 6.79 -4.94 15.50
C HIS A 149 6.29 -3.63 16.15
N PRO A 150 7.15 -2.71 16.64
CA PRO A 150 6.67 -1.45 17.22
C PRO A 150 5.87 -0.59 16.22
N TYR A 151 6.27 -0.55 14.96
CA TYR A 151 5.57 0.22 13.93
C TYR A 151 4.13 -0.28 13.75
N TRP A 152 3.96 -1.60 13.62
CA TRP A 152 2.64 -2.19 13.39
C TRP A 152 1.73 -2.09 14.62
N VAL A 153 2.27 -2.21 15.83
CA VAL A 153 1.48 -2.03 17.05
C VAL A 153 0.98 -0.60 17.18
N THR A 154 1.87 0.39 17.06
CA THR A 154 1.48 1.79 17.22
C THR A 154 0.43 2.21 16.20
N ASN A 155 0.58 1.83 14.92
CA ASN A 155 -0.42 2.17 13.91
C ASN A 155 -1.74 1.45 14.16
N SER A 156 -1.71 0.16 14.53
CA SER A 156 -2.94 -0.58 14.85
C SER A 156 -3.70 0.02 16.02
N GLU A 157 -2.99 0.48 17.06
CA GLU A 157 -3.59 1.17 18.21
C GLU A 157 -4.25 2.49 17.79
N ILE A 158 -3.60 3.27 16.93
CA ILE A 158 -4.14 4.52 16.38
C ILE A 158 -5.41 4.23 15.56
N HIS A 159 -5.36 3.29 14.62
CA HIS A 159 -6.50 2.99 13.76
C HIS A 159 -7.69 2.41 14.55
N LEU A 160 -7.43 1.60 15.58
CA LEU A 160 -8.46 1.09 16.48
C LEU A 160 -9.09 2.20 17.34
N ALA A 161 -8.28 3.11 17.86
CA ALA A 161 -8.78 4.26 18.63
C ALA A 161 -9.69 5.14 17.76
N GLU A 162 -9.25 5.47 16.55
CA GLU A 162 -10.04 6.25 15.57
C GLU A 162 -11.38 5.58 15.26
N MET A 163 -11.38 4.27 15.05
CA MET A 163 -12.62 3.51 14.78
C MET A 163 -13.59 3.59 15.95
N LEU A 164 -13.09 3.48 17.18
CA LEU A 164 -13.91 3.56 18.38
C LEU A 164 -14.49 4.96 18.58
N GLU A 165 -13.71 6.00 18.32
CA GLU A 165 -14.16 7.39 18.38
C GLU A 165 -15.28 7.64 17.35
N CYS A 166 -15.06 7.27 16.08
CA CYS A 166 -16.06 7.40 15.04
C CYS A 166 -17.37 6.65 15.36
N LEU A 167 -17.27 5.43 15.90
CA LEU A 167 -18.45 4.65 16.30
C LEU A 167 -19.16 5.29 17.50
N GLY A 168 -18.41 5.88 18.44
CA GLY A 168 -18.95 6.67 19.53
C GLY A 168 -19.74 7.88 19.01
N ASP A 169 -19.14 8.67 18.13
CA ASP A 169 -19.79 9.83 17.53
C ASP A 169 -21.08 9.47 16.79
N ILE A 170 -21.10 8.35 16.07
CA ILE A 170 -22.30 7.87 15.39
C ILE A 170 -23.37 7.42 16.40
N ALA A 171 -22.98 6.68 17.44
CA ALA A 171 -23.91 6.15 18.44
C ALA A 171 -24.47 7.23 19.38
N PHE A 172 -23.70 8.29 19.65
CA PHE A 172 -24.03 9.33 20.62
C PHE A 172 -24.36 10.69 20.01
N ARG A 173 -24.48 10.81 18.68
CA ARG A 173 -25.00 12.02 18.04
C ARG A 173 -26.40 12.34 18.59
N PRO A 174 -26.61 13.50 19.26
CA PRO A 174 -27.95 13.91 19.63
C PRO A 174 -28.76 14.11 18.35
N GLN A 175 -29.88 13.39 18.24
CA GLN A 175 -30.83 13.60 17.15
C GLN A 175 -31.29 15.07 17.20
N GLN A 176 -30.90 15.87 16.22
CA GLN A 176 -31.62 17.12 15.93
C GLN A 176 -32.99 16.75 15.35
N HIS A 177 -33.89 16.32 16.21
CA HIS A 177 -35.33 16.37 15.99
C HIS A 177 -35.90 17.17 17.17
N ASP A 178 -36.35 18.39 16.86
CA ASP A 178 -37.47 19.11 17.51
C ASP A 178 -37.31 20.64 17.41
N GLU A 179 -37.01 21.18 16.23
CA GLU A 179 -37.31 22.59 15.90
C GLU A 179 -38.10 22.69 14.60
N GLU A 180 -39.27 22.05 14.53
CA GLU A 180 -40.31 22.46 13.56
C GLU A 180 -41.75 22.19 14.03
N ILE A 181 -42.00 22.07 15.33
CA ILE A 181 -43.37 22.13 15.91
C ILE A 181 -43.72 23.56 16.38
N ALA A 182 -42.82 24.54 16.25
CA ALA A 182 -43.08 25.93 16.63
C ALA A 182 -43.62 26.84 15.50
N GLN A 183 -43.94 26.32 14.31
CA GLN A 183 -44.57 27.11 13.23
C GLN A 183 -46.10 27.01 13.18
N TYR A 184 -46.75 26.28 14.09
CA TYR A 184 -48.21 26.14 14.13
C TYR A 184 -48.83 26.23 15.53
N SER A 185 -48.20 26.94 16.48
CA SER A 185 -48.81 27.32 17.78
C SER A 185 -48.88 28.83 17.91
#